data_AF-A0A950Q9E4-F1
#
_entry.id   AF-A0A950Q9E4-F1
#
_cell.length_a   1.000
_cell.length_b   1.000
_cell.length_c   1.000
_cell.angle_alpha   90.00
_cell.angle_beta   90.00
_cell.angle_gamma   90.00
#
_symmetry.space_group_name_H-M   'P 1'
#
loop_
_entity.id
_entity.type
_entity.pdbx_description
1 polymer ?
#
loop_
_entity_poly.entity_id
_entity_poly.type
_entity_poly.pdbx_seq_one_letter_code
_entity_poly.pdbx_strand_id
1 'polypeptide(L)'
;TEIIWMRRDGSRAPAVTAFASEPVGVVTLAESWSGALDRAGYGQLRDQMIERFHAVKASMDAVAPFDPETHHLLGTSGTVTTLAGIALGLARYDRNRVDASWHRCADIMQVVERLAALDVKGRAAIGCVGADRADLIVPGCAIFAAIHELWPCLQLRVADRGLREGILRELMLRR
;
A
#
# COMPACT_ATOMS: atom_id res chain seq x y z
N THR A 1 5.49 8.34 -1.51
CA THR A 1 4.89 7.34 -0.61
C THR A 1 5.18 7.77 0.80
N GLU A 2 4.13 7.90 1.60
CA GLU A 2 4.23 8.36 3.00
C GLU A 2 4.11 7.16 3.93
N ILE A 3 4.94 7.15 4.98
CA ILE A 3 4.94 6.16 6.05
C ILE A 3 4.75 6.92 7.35
N ILE A 4 3.77 6.50 8.16
CA ILE A 4 3.34 7.25 9.34
C ILE A 4 3.14 6.27 10.49
N TRP A 5 3.84 6.50 11.60
CA TRP A 5 3.54 5.84 12.87
C TRP A 5 2.39 6.54 13.54
N MET A 6 1.33 5.76 13.77
CA MET A 6 0.15 6.21 14.47
C MET A 6 -0.10 5.33 15.68
N ARG A 7 -0.30 5.98 16.83
CA ARG A 7 -0.68 5.33 18.07
C ARG A 7 -2.09 5.71 18.44
N ARG A 8 -2.85 4.73 18.92
CA ARG A 8 -4.17 4.96 19.52
C ARG A 8 -4.06 4.72 21.02
N ASP A 9 -4.19 5.78 21.80
CA ASP A 9 -3.99 5.79 23.26
C ASP A 9 -5.30 5.87 24.05
N GLY A 10 -6.41 5.40 23.45
CA GLY A 10 -7.75 5.48 24.05
C GLY A 10 -8.41 6.85 23.93
N SER A 11 -7.70 7.89 23.47
CA SER A 11 -8.30 9.19 23.14
C SER A 11 -9.14 9.13 21.85
N ARG A 12 -9.93 10.19 21.60
CA ARG A 12 -10.85 10.27 20.45
C ARG A 12 -10.11 10.44 19.11
N ALA A 13 -8.84 10.82 19.10
CA ALA A 13 -8.05 11.02 17.88
C ALA A 13 -6.70 10.27 17.98
N PRO A 14 -6.27 9.54 16.93
CA PRO A 14 -4.96 8.91 16.93
C PRO A 14 -3.85 9.96 16.94
N ALA A 15 -2.75 9.65 17.61
CA ALA A 15 -1.55 10.49 17.65
C ALA A 15 -0.54 10.01 16.60
N VAL A 16 -0.04 10.94 15.77
CA VAL A 16 1.09 10.69 14.88
C VAL A 16 2.38 10.83 15.69
N THR A 17 3.20 9.77 15.72
CA THR A 17 4.44 9.74 16.51
C THR A 17 5.69 9.90 15.65
N ALA A 18 5.63 9.51 14.38
CA ALA A 18 6.68 9.69 13.39
C ALA A 18 6.06 9.70 11.99
N PHE A 19 6.71 10.40 11.05
CA PHE A 19 6.36 10.32 9.64
C PHE A 19 7.59 10.50 8.77
N ALA A 20 7.57 9.90 7.59
CA ALA A 20 8.55 10.07 6.55
C ALA A 20 7.86 10.04 5.19
N SER A 21 8.46 10.73 4.21
CA SER A 21 7.99 10.75 2.83
C SER A 21 9.13 10.40 1.90
N GLU A 22 8.96 9.32 1.15
CA GLU A 22 9.85 8.96 0.05
C GLU A 22 9.22 9.49 -1.25
N PRO A 23 9.93 10.27 -2.08
CA PRO A 23 9.40 10.87 -3.31
C PRO A 23 9.27 9.85 -4.46
N VAL A 24 8.61 8.74 -4.19
CA VAL A 24 8.24 7.71 -5.16
C VAL A 24 6.75 7.44 -5.07
N GLY A 25 6.10 7.30 -6.22
CA GLY A 25 4.70 6.88 -6.32
C GLY A 25 4.54 5.96 -7.53
N VAL A 26 3.37 5.35 -7.69
CA VAL A 26 3.16 4.36 -8.76
C VAL A 26 3.40 4.93 -10.15
N VAL A 27 2.99 6.19 -10.41
CA VAL A 27 3.19 6.86 -11.70
C VAL A 27 4.67 7.15 -11.91
N THR A 28 5.32 7.84 -10.96
CA THR A 28 6.76 8.16 -11.06
C THR A 28 7.62 6.92 -11.22
N LEU A 29 7.30 5.84 -10.50
CA LEU A 29 8.02 4.57 -10.63
C LEU A 29 7.79 3.95 -12.01
N ALA A 30 6.54 3.90 -12.48
CA ALA A 30 6.21 3.38 -13.80
C ALA A 30 6.89 4.17 -14.93
N GLU A 31 6.91 5.50 -14.86
CA GLU A 31 7.57 6.37 -15.85
C GLU A 31 9.09 6.22 -15.86
N SER A 32 9.70 5.98 -14.69
CA SER A 32 11.14 5.77 -14.58
C SER A 32 11.60 4.36 -14.98
N TRP A 33 10.67 3.41 -15.09
CA TRP A 33 10.98 2.00 -15.32
C TRP A 33 11.05 1.71 -16.82
N SER A 34 12.19 1.17 -17.27
CA SER A 34 12.42 0.78 -18.67
C SER A 34 12.41 -0.73 -18.90
N GLY A 35 12.34 -1.54 -17.83
CA GLY A 35 12.31 -2.99 -17.92
C GLY A 35 10.93 -3.55 -18.25
N ALA A 36 10.84 -4.87 -18.44
CA ALA A 36 9.56 -5.56 -18.55
C ALA A 36 8.79 -5.48 -17.21
N LEU A 37 7.46 -5.58 -17.26
CA LEU A 37 6.60 -5.72 -16.07
C LEU A 37 6.12 -7.17 -15.93
N ASP A 38 7.03 -8.10 -16.14
CA ASP A 38 6.85 -9.53 -15.86
C ASP A 38 7.40 -9.87 -14.45
N ARG A 39 7.45 -11.16 -14.10
CA ARG A 39 7.94 -11.60 -12.79
C ARG A 39 9.38 -11.15 -12.50
N ALA A 40 10.26 -11.14 -13.51
CA ALA A 40 11.65 -10.74 -13.31
C ALA A 40 11.75 -9.22 -13.07
N GLY A 41 11.03 -8.43 -13.86
CA GLY A 41 10.98 -6.98 -13.69
C GLY A 41 10.30 -6.56 -12.39
N TYR A 42 9.25 -7.26 -11.96
CA TYR A 42 8.65 -7.09 -10.63
C TYR A 42 9.67 -7.30 -9.52
N GLY A 43 10.46 -8.37 -9.58
CA GLY A 43 11.52 -8.64 -8.58
C GLY A 43 12.52 -7.49 -8.49
N GLN A 44 13.00 -7.00 -9.63
CA GLN A 44 13.93 -5.86 -9.69
C GLN A 44 13.31 -4.58 -9.12
N LEU A 45 12.05 -4.28 -9.47
CA LEU A 45 11.32 -3.14 -8.91
C LEU A 45 11.17 -3.26 -7.39
N ARG A 46 10.82 -4.44 -6.88
CA ARG A 46 10.69 -4.70 -5.44
C ARG A 46 12.02 -4.46 -4.74
N ASP A 47 13.11 -5.06 -5.25
CA ASP A 47 14.44 -4.93 -4.65
C ASP A 47 14.92 -3.47 -4.66
N GLN A 48 14.64 -2.73 -5.74
CA GLN A 48 14.90 -1.29 -5.81
C GLN A 48 14.10 -0.50 -4.76
N MET A 49 12.84 -0.87 -4.51
CA MET A 49 12.00 -0.20 -3.50
C MET A 49 12.47 -0.54 -2.08
N ILE A 50 12.90 -1.77 -1.81
CA ILE A 50 13.49 -2.16 -0.52
C ILE A 50 14.69 -1.26 -0.23
N GLU A 51 15.61 -1.13 -1.19
CA GLU A 51 16.79 -0.28 -1.06
C GLU A 51 16.42 1.18 -0.75
N ARG A 52 15.47 1.75 -1.49
CA ARG A 52 14.99 3.12 -1.26
C ARG A 52 14.41 3.32 0.14
N PHE A 53 13.66 2.33 0.65
CA PHE A 53 13.01 2.44 1.94
C PHE A 53 13.92 2.12 3.13
N HIS A 54 15.16 1.64 2.95
CA HIS A 54 16.07 1.34 4.06
C HIS A 54 16.35 2.55 4.96
N ALA A 55 16.62 3.72 4.38
CA ALA A 55 16.84 4.94 5.15
C ALA A 55 15.57 5.39 5.90
N VAL A 56 14.40 5.22 5.27
CA VAL A 56 13.11 5.48 5.91
C VAL A 56 12.90 4.52 7.07
N LYS A 57 13.17 3.22 6.90
CA LYS A 57 13.12 2.23 7.98
C LYS A 57 14.00 2.61 9.16
N ALA A 58 15.27 2.94 8.91
CA ALA A 58 16.19 3.30 9.98
C ALA A 58 15.70 4.52 10.78
N SER A 59 15.20 5.57 10.10
CA SER A 59 14.72 6.78 10.78
C SER A 59 13.41 6.57 11.54
N MET A 60 12.47 5.81 10.96
CA MET A 60 11.18 5.52 11.59
C MET A 60 11.33 4.60 12.81
N ASP A 61 12.14 3.54 12.71
CA ASP A 61 12.35 2.57 13.79
C ASP A 61 13.17 3.14 14.95
N ALA A 62 14.00 4.16 14.71
CA ALA A 62 14.70 4.89 15.76
C ALA A 62 13.76 5.71 16.67
N VAL A 63 12.60 6.14 16.16
CA VAL A 63 11.58 6.85 16.95
C VAL A 63 10.69 5.88 17.71
N ALA A 64 10.20 4.86 17.01
CA ALA A 64 9.42 3.77 17.61
C ALA A 64 9.68 2.48 16.82
N PRO A 65 10.29 1.46 17.46
CA PRO A 65 10.57 0.20 16.77
C PRO A 65 9.26 -0.50 16.41
N PHE A 66 9.22 -1.07 15.20
CA PHE A 66 8.08 -1.84 14.74
C PHE A 66 8.11 -3.25 15.33
N ASP A 67 7.03 -3.65 16.00
CA ASP A 67 6.84 -5.01 16.51
C ASP A 67 5.83 -5.78 15.63
N PRO A 68 6.27 -6.84 14.92
CA PRO A 68 5.45 -7.60 13.98
C PRO A 68 4.27 -8.34 14.62
N GLU A 69 4.31 -8.60 15.94
CA GLU A 69 3.26 -9.33 16.67
C GLU A 69 2.12 -8.41 17.09
N THR A 70 2.41 -7.14 17.38
CA THR A 70 1.45 -6.18 17.94
C THR A 70 1.06 -5.06 16.99
N HIS A 71 1.89 -4.77 15.98
CA HIS A 71 1.63 -3.75 14.97
C HIS A 71 0.98 -4.33 13.71
N HIS A 72 0.28 -3.47 12.99
CA HIS A 72 -0.35 -3.78 11.71
C HIS A 72 -0.17 -2.61 10.75
N LEU A 73 -0.27 -2.89 9.46
CA LEU A 73 -0.27 -1.84 8.45
C LEU A 73 -1.69 -1.27 8.30
N LEU A 74 -1.79 0.06 8.18
CA LEU A 74 -2.98 0.75 7.71
C LEU A 74 -2.66 1.33 6.33
N GLY A 75 -3.14 0.68 5.28
CA GLY A 75 -2.90 1.13 3.91
C GLY A 75 -4.04 1.97 3.37
N THR A 76 -3.70 3.04 2.66
CA THR A 76 -4.64 3.88 1.92
C THR A 76 -4.16 4.04 0.47
N SER A 77 -4.97 4.64 -0.39
CA SER A 77 -4.75 4.83 -1.83
C SER A 77 -5.09 3.64 -2.73
N GLY A 78 -5.09 3.91 -4.04
CA GLY A 78 -5.63 3.05 -5.10
C GLY A 78 -4.98 1.68 -5.20
N THR A 79 -3.69 1.54 -4.93
CA THR A 79 -3.01 0.23 -4.96
C THR A 79 -3.56 -0.68 -3.87
N VAL A 80 -3.54 -0.22 -2.61
CA VAL A 80 -4.00 -1.02 -1.48
C VAL A 80 -5.49 -1.37 -1.61
N THR A 81 -6.32 -0.41 -2.02
CA THR A 81 -7.77 -0.66 -2.19
C THR A 81 -8.06 -1.61 -3.35
N THR A 82 -7.22 -1.62 -4.40
CA THR A 82 -7.30 -2.61 -5.49
C THR A 82 -6.91 -4.01 -5.00
N LEU A 83 -5.79 -4.14 -4.29
CA LEU A 83 -5.35 -5.41 -3.73
C LEU A 83 -6.41 -6.01 -2.80
N ALA A 84 -7.00 -5.18 -1.92
CA ALA A 84 -8.09 -5.58 -1.05
C ALA A 84 -9.35 -5.99 -1.79
N GLY A 85 -9.73 -5.26 -2.85
CA GLY A 85 -10.88 -5.64 -3.68
C GLY A 85 -10.71 -7.01 -4.33
N ILE A 86 -9.49 -7.33 -4.82
CA ILE A 86 -9.17 -8.63 -5.40
C ILE A 86 -9.16 -9.72 -4.31
N ALA A 87 -8.57 -9.44 -3.14
CA ALA A 87 -8.54 -10.38 -2.02
C ALA A 87 -9.96 -10.73 -1.51
N LEU A 88 -10.90 -9.78 -1.58
CA LEU A 88 -12.32 -10.00 -1.25
C LEU A 88 -13.11 -10.72 -2.36
N GLY A 89 -12.46 -11.07 -3.47
CA GLY A 89 -13.10 -11.72 -4.63
C GLY A 89 -14.12 -10.83 -5.33
N LEU A 90 -13.95 -9.51 -5.30
CA LEU A 90 -14.90 -8.60 -5.93
C LEU A 90 -14.80 -8.66 -7.46
N ALA A 91 -15.95 -8.68 -8.12
CA ALA A 91 -16.02 -8.58 -9.58
C ALA A 91 -15.59 -7.18 -10.10
N ARG A 92 -15.77 -6.15 -9.27
CA ARG A 92 -15.36 -4.76 -9.54
C ARG A 92 -15.14 -4.02 -8.22
N TYR A 93 -14.47 -2.88 -8.26
CA TYR A 93 -14.27 -2.05 -7.07
C TYR A 93 -15.60 -1.70 -6.37
N ASP A 94 -15.68 -1.98 -5.07
CA ASP A 94 -16.79 -1.60 -4.19
C ASP A 94 -16.25 -1.00 -2.89
N ARG A 95 -16.35 0.33 -2.78
CA ARG A 95 -15.89 1.10 -1.61
C ARG A 95 -16.49 0.60 -0.30
N ASN A 96 -17.77 0.21 -0.30
CA ASN A 96 -18.46 -0.20 0.93
C ASN A 96 -17.93 -1.52 1.48
N ARG A 97 -17.33 -2.33 0.61
CA ARG A 97 -16.68 -3.58 1.00
C ARG A 97 -15.20 -3.43 1.30
N VAL A 98 -14.53 -2.47 0.66
CA VAL A 98 -13.09 -2.24 0.78
C VAL A 98 -12.74 -1.35 1.97
N ASP A 99 -13.46 -0.25 2.20
CA ASP A 99 -13.16 0.66 3.31
C ASP A 99 -13.29 -0.06 4.67
N ALA A 100 -12.35 0.22 5.56
CA ALA A 100 -12.23 -0.37 6.90
C ALA A 100 -12.09 -1.91 6.96
N SER A 101 -11.92 -2.59 5.82
CA SER A 101 -11.72 -4.04 5.78
C SER A 101 -10.36 -4.46 6.36
N TRP A 102 -10.34 -5.66 6.95
CA TRP A 102 -9.15 -6.33 7.48
C TRP A 102 -8.77 -7.50 6.59
N HIS A 103 -7.47 -7.68 6.38
CA HIS A 103 -6.91 -8.73 5.55
C HIS A 103 -5.67 -9.32 6.20
N ARG A 104 -5.47 -10.63 6.05
CA ARG A 104 -4.16 -11.22 6.37
C ARG A 104 -3.18 -10.72 5.32
N CYS A 105 -2.00 -10.25 5.75
CA CYS A 105 -0.98 -9.82 4.80
C CYS A 105 -0.59 -10.95 3.84
N ALA A 106 -0.61 -12.20 4.30
CA ALA A 106 -0.37 -13.37 3.43
C ALA A 106 -1.34 -13.46 2.23
N ASP A 107 -2.62 -13.11 2.42
CA ASP A 107 -3.61 -13.14 1.32
C ASP A 107 -3.37 -11.99 0.33
N ILE A 108 -3.01 -10.81 0.85
CA ILE A 108 -2.64 -9.66 0.01
C ILE A 108 -1.38 -9.97 -0.80
N MET A 109 -0.38 -10.62 -0.19
CA MET A 109 0.85 -11.00 -0.89
C MET A 109 0.60 -12.07 -1.96
N GLN A 110 -0.37 -12.96 -1.79
CA GLN A 110 -0.81 -13.87 -2.87
C GLN A 110 -1.42 -13.11 -4.04
N VAL A 111 -2.21 -12.05 -3.77
CA VAL A 111 -2.74 -11.17 -4.83
C VAL A 111 -1.61 -10.44 -5.55
N VAL A 112 -0.62 -9.92 -4.81
CA VAL A 112 0.57 -9.28 -5.37
C VAL A 112 1.29 -10.22 -6.33
N GLU A 113 1.61 -11.43 -5.90
CA GLU A 113 2.28 -12.45 -6.72
C GLU A 113 1.49 -12.82 -7.98
N ARG A 114 0.16 -12.97 -7.82
CA ARG A 114 -0.73 -13.24 -8.96
C ARG A 114 -0.68 -12.10 -9.99
N LEU A 115 -0.72 -10.85 -9.54
CA LEU A 115 -0.69 -9.69 -10.44
C LEU A 115 0.66 -9.56 -11.14
N ALA A 116 1.77 -9.81 -10.44
CA ALA A 116 3.11 -9.78 -10.99
C ALA A 116 3.35 -10.87 -12.06
N ALA A 117 2.63 -12.00 -11.97
CA ALA A 117 2.72 -13.09 -12.93
C ALA A 117 1.88 -12.89 -14.20
N LEU A 118 0.90 -11.99 -14.18
CA LEU A 118 0.05 -11.70 -15.34
C LEU A 118 0.69 -10.67 -16.27
N ASP A 119 0.42 -10.76 -17.57
CA ASP A 119 0.73 -9.70 -18.52
C ASP A 119 -0.26 -8.53 -18.40
N VAL A 120 -0.03 -7.45 -19.14
CA VAL A 120 -0.88 -6.25 -19.13
C VAL A 120 -2.34 -6.58 -19.44
N LYS A 121 -2.59 -7.47 -20.42
CA LYS A 121 -3.95 -7.87 -20.79
C LYS A 121 -4.65 -8.65 -19.68
N GLY A 122 -3.95 -9.59 -19.05
CA GLY A 122 -4.45 -10.35 -17.91
C GLY A 122 -4.77 -9.46 -16.71
N ARG A 123 -3.91 -8.45 -16.45
CA ARG A 123 -4.15 -7.44 -15.40
C ARG A 123 -5.37 -6.58 -15.72
N ALA A 124 -5.50 -6.09 -16.96
CA ALA A 124 -6.63 -5.27 -17.40
C ALA A 124 -7.98 -6.00 -17.29
N ALA A 125 -7.99 -7.33 -17.46
CA ALA A 125 -9.18 -8.16 -17.36
C ALA A 125 -9.67 -8.36 -15.90
N ILE A 126 -8.86 -8.04 -14.89
CA ILE A 126 -9.29 -8.08 -13.50
C ILE A 126 -10.15 -6.84 -13.23
N GLY A 127 -11.43 -7.04 -12.91
CA GLY A 127 -12.38 -5.93 -12.77
C GLY A 127 -12.08 -4.93 -11.65
N CYS A 128 -11.28 -5.31 -10.64
CA CYS A 128 -10.75 -4.38 -9.65
C CYS A 128 -9.54 -3.57 -10.12
N VAL A 129 -8.89 -3.92 -11.23
CA VAL A 129 -7.73 -3.21 -11.81
C VAL A 129 -8.21 -2.30 -12.94
N GLY A 130 -8.76 -2.89 -14.01
CA GLY A 130 -9.17 -2.20 -15.24
C GLY A 130 -8.00 -1.82 -16.14
N ALA A 131 -8.29 -1.39 -17.37
CA ALA A 131 -7.28 -1.07 -18.38
C ALA A 131 -6.35 0.08 -17.94
N ASP A 132 -6.90 1.17 -17.42
CA ASP A 132 -6.15 2.39 -17.05
C ASP A 132 -5.07 2.16 -15.99
N ARG A 133 -5.18 1.08 -15.22
CA ARG A 133 -4.24 0.76 -14.12
C ARG A 133 -3.45 -0.51 -14.35
N ALA A 134 -3.62 -1.18 -15.49
CA ALA A 134 -2.97 -2.45 -15.77
C ALA A 134 -1.43 -2.34 -15.78
N ASP A 135 -0.89 -1.19 -16.19
CA ASP A 135 0.55 -0.90 -16.19
C ASP A 135 1.05 -0.29 -14.88
N LEU A 136 0.16 0.31 -14.08
CA LEU A 136 0.51 0.97 -12.83
C LEU A 136 0.46 0.04 -11.61
N ILE A 137 -0.30 -1.06 -11.71
CA ILE A 137 -0.52 -1.93 -10.55
C ILE A 137 0.74 -2.68 -10.13
N VAL A 138 1.62 -3.09 -11.06
CA VAL A 138 2.87 -3.81 -10.71
C VAL A 138 3.87 -2.92 -9.97
N PRO A 139 4.17 -1.67 -10.41
CA PRO A 139 4.92 -0.71 -9.60
C PRO A 139 4.32 -0.51 -8.21
N GLY A 140 2.98 -0.44 -8.10
CA GLY A 140 2.30 -0.37 -6.81
C GLY A 140 2.51 -1.62 -5.94
N CYS A 141 2.43 -2.81 -6.53
CA CYS A 141 2.73 -4.07 -5.87
C CYS A 141 4.17 -4.10 -5.34
N ALA A 142 5.13 -3.60 -6.10
CA ALA A 142 6.54 -3.52 -5.68
C ALA A 142 6.72 -2.60 -4.47
N ILE A 143 6.10 -1.41 -4.48
CA ILE A 143 6.12 -0.48 -3.34
C ILE A 143 5.50 -1.13 -2.10
N PHE A 144 4.31 -1.73 -2.23
CA PHE A 144 3.64 -2.37 -1.10
C PHE A 144 4.44 -3.55 -0.54
N ALA A 145 4.95 -4.42 -1.42
CA ALA A 145 5.75 -5.58 -1.03
C ALA A 145 7.03 -5.17 -0.30
N ALA A 146 7.74 -4.15 -0.78
CA ALA A 146 8.94 -3.63 -0.12
C ALA A 146 8.63 -3.07 1.27
N ILE A 147 7.52 -2.33 1.43
CA ILE A 147 7.08 -1.85 2.74
C ILE A 147 6.75 -3.01 3.67
N HIS A 148 6.00 -4.02 3.20
CA HIS A 148 5.67 -5.19 4.02
C HIS A 148 6.91 -6.02 4.39
N GLU A 149 7.91 -6.12 3.52
CA GLU A 149 9.16 -6.82 3.81
C GLU A 149 9.97 -6.10 4.90
N LEU A 150 10.01 -4.77 4.86
CA LEU A 150 10.72 -3.95 5.86
C LEU A 150 9.98 -3.83 7.20
N TRP A 151 8.65 -3.95 7.17
CA TRP A 151 7.77 -3.91 8.34
C TRP A 151 6.75 -5.07 8.29
N PRO A 152 7.21 -6.31 8.54
CA PRO A 152 6.38 -7.49 8.40
C PRO A 152 5.31 -7.51 9.47
N CYS A 153 4.05 -7.69 9.08
CA CYS A 153 2.95 -7.88 10.03
C CYS A 153 1.95 -8.90 9.52
N LEU A 154 1.08 -9.34 10.42
CA LEU A 154 0.05 -10.33 10.13
C LEU A 154 -1.18 -9.74 9.46
N GLN A 155 -1.47 -8.47 9.72
CA GLN A 155 -2.73 -7.82 9.36
C GLN A 155 -2.51 -6.52 8.60
N LEU A 156 -3.32 -6.35 7.56
CA LEU A 156 -3.51 -5.09 6.85
C LEU A 156 -4.93 -4.61 7.09
N ARG A 157 -5.06 -3.36 7.54
CA ARG A 157 -6.32 -2.63 7.51
C ARG A 157 -6.32 -1.68 6.32
N VAL A 158 -7.46 -1.57 5.64
CA VAL A 158 -7.60 -0.66 4.50
C VAL A 158 -8.45 0.55 4.87
N ALA A 159 -7.99 1.74 4.45
CA ALA A 159 -8.74 2.97 4.52
C ALA A 159 -8.88 3.57 3.13
N ASP A 160 -10.12 3.61 2.61
CA ASP A 160 -10.46 4.33 1.38
C ASP A 160 -10.82 5.80 1.66
N ARG A 161 -10.51 6.26 2.86
CA ARG A 161 -10.53 7.66 3.27
C ARG A 161 -9.08 8.07 3.45
N GLY A 162 -8.66 9.08 2.71
CA GLY A 162 -7.27 9.51 2.69
C GLY A 162 -7.15 10.99 3.01
N LEU A 163 -6.19 11.63 2.34
CA LEU A 163 -5.85 13.03 2.54
C LEU A 163 -7.06 13.98 2.38
N ARG A 164 -7.94 13.72 1.41
CA ARG A 164 -9.11 14.58 1.14
C ARG A 164 -10.07 14.60 2.34
N GLU A 165 -10.42 13.42 2.85
CA GLU A 165 -11.26 13.28 4.04
C GLU A 165 -10.56 13.82 5.29
N GLY A 166 -9.25 13.66 5.41
CA GLY A 166 -8.44 14.24 6.49
C GLY A 166 -8.49 15.77 6.52
N ILE A 167 -8.25 16.43 5.38
CA ILE A 167 -8.33 17.88 5.23
C ILE A 167 -9.74 18.38 5.58
N LEU A 168 -10.79 17.73 5.06
CA LEU A 168 -12.16 18.10 5.36
C LEU A 168 -12.46 18.01 6.86
N ARG A 169 -12.05 16.91 7.52
CA ARG A 169 -12.24 16.73 8.96
C ARG A 169 -11.52 17.82 9.77
N GLU A 170 -10.29 18.15 9.40
CA GLU A 170 -9.51 19.21 10.04
C GLU A 170 -10.22 20.57 9.90
N LEU A 171 -10.68 20.92 8.70
CA LEU A 171 -11.44 22.16 8.45
C LEU A 171 -12.75 22.22 9.26
N MET A 172 -13.41 21.08 9.47
CA MET A 172 -14.63 21.02 10.29
C MET A 172 -14.36 21.15 11.79
N LEU A 173 -13.19 20.70 12.27
CA LEU A 173 -12.81 20.73 13.68
C LEU A 173 -12.23 22.07 14.11
N ARG A 174 -11.70 22.89 13.19
CA ARG A 174 -11.19 24.25 13.44
C ARG A 174 -12.29 25.31 13.67
N ARG A 175 -13.40 24.92 14.28
CA ARG A 175 -14.46 25.86 14.70
C ARG A 175 -14.10 26.58 15.99
#